data_AF-A0A7Z9GVJ9-F1
#
_entry.id   AF-A0A7Z9GVJ9-F1
#
_cell.length_a   1.000
_cell.length_b   1.000
_cell.length_c   1.000
_cell.angle_alpha   90.00
_cell.angle_beta   90.00
_cell.angle_gamma   90.00
#
_symmetry.space_group_name_H-M   'P 1'
#
loop_
_entity.id
_entity.type
_entity.pdbx_description
1 polymer ?
#
loop_
_entity_poly.entity_id
_entity_poly.type
_entity_poly.pdbx_seq_one_letter_code
_entity_poly.pdbx_strand_id
1 'polypeptide(L)'
;MSVERWLQISIALMVTLSAALLGFSQNNLLIPLIMLLVAITSIVFTDVLRWFRLHRFLANVAMILATFAALRGFIGVDSHQKLLAIANLMIYVQIIMLYQEKKMRIYGHLIVFSLLQIVVGSLLSRRFEFVVILSLYLVAALFSLSLLSVFRQLGGLNKLTRRRGGEEASGPATASGNEFHQWLRVEPIAHYNVSTREMGRSVVGWGYVRQLVASCLCTLFFAGIFFLVIPRSADSSWHQPRLSGPRTVGFANEISLGQMGKVLKNEEVVMRVAFSDLETGLPYEIFGSPYFRGSALSIYQQNRRNPGRTGWSTQGTRFRWRDGLPADDGLLTSQDRVQQDILYQLSGEPILMAVGPAFHLEETPPQIRYDWLRRRLIHLERDDGLPYQRFRYKVGTTAFQAGNQSAIHPVLLTEKIQRDVFDAELYYARWYPSELVDLKRLAQEILENRGVASDNRIGQVRELERYLRSDERFTYSLDLEKIRLKRDLGRDPIEDFVFNHRTGHCEYFASALALMCRSQGIPARVVVGYKGGEFNPTGQFYSIRQSDAHAWVEAYLEPTQLPEEMQSAYPG
;
A
#
# COMPACT_ATOMS: atom_id res chain seq x y z
N MET A 1 16.25 -29.94 -35.74
CA MET A 1 14.85 -29.48 -35.55
C MET A 1 14.54 -28.40 -36.56
N SER A 2 13.29 -28.28 -37.05
CA SER A 2 12.90 -27.18 -37.94
C SER A 2 12.85 -25.85 -37.17
N VAL A 3 13.09 -24.74 -37.87
CA VAL A 3 13.01 -23.36 -37.31
C VAL A 3 11.65 -23.12 -36.63
N GLU A 4 10.58 -23.67 -37.19
CA GLU A 4 9.22 -23.62 -36.63
C GLU A 4 9.13 -24.22 -35.22
N ARG A 5 9.78 -25.37 -34.96
CA ARG A 5 9.76 -26.02 -33.63
C ARG A 5 10.54 -25.21 -32.60
N TRP A 6 11.68 -24.65 -33.00
CA TRP A 6 12.45 -23.76 -32.13
C TRP A 6 11.66 -22.51 -31.77
N LEU A 7 10.92 -21.94 -32.73
CA LEU A 7 10.04 -20.79 -32.50
C LEU A 7 8.88 -21.12 -31.55
N GLN A 8 8.28 -22.31 -31.68
CA GLN A 8 7.21 -22.77 -30.78
C GLN A 8 7.70 -22.89 -29.33
N ILE A 9 8.86 -23.52 -29.14
CA ILE A 9 9.48 -23.70 -27.82
C ILE A 9 9.89 -22.37 -27.21
N SER A 10 10.51 -21.48 -28.00
CA SER A 10 11.00 -20.20 -27.49
C SER A 10 9.86 -19.26 -27.08
N ILE A 11 8.75 -19.25 -27.83
CA ILE A 11 7.56 -18.47 -27.48
C ILE A 11 6.85 -19.05 -26.26
N ALA A 12 6.76 -20.38 -26.15
CA ALA A 12 6.23 -21.01 -24.94
C ALA A 12 7.05 -20.64 -23.70
N LEU A 13 8.38 -20.68 -23.81
CA LEU A 13 9.30 -20.24 -22.76
C LEU A 13 9.08 -18.77 -22.37
N MET A 14 8.94 -17.87 -23.35
CA MET A 14 8.65 -16.45 -23.08
C MET A 14 7.36 -16.26 -22.28
N VAL A 15 6.28 -16.93 -22.68
CA VAL A 15 4.97 -16.80 -22.03
C VAL A 15 5.02 -17.38 -20.61
N THR A 16 5.74 -18.48 -20.40
CA THR A 16 5.95 -19.04 -19.06
C THR A 16 6.77 -18.10 -18.17
N LEU A 17 7.85 -17.50 -18.69
CA LEU A 17 8.67 -16.54 -17.95
C LEU A 17 7.90 -15.26 -17.60
N SER A 18 7.07 -14.74 -18.51
CA SER A 18 6.23 -13.56 -18.23
C SER A 18 5.14 -13.85 -17.20
N ALA A 19 4.54 -15.04 -17.22
CA ALA A 19 3.59 -15.46 -16.18
C ALA A 19 4.27 -15.73 -14.83
N ALA A 20 5.50 -16.24 -14.82
CA ALA A 20 6.28 -16.45 -13.61
C ALA A 20 6.59 -15.12 -12.89
N LEU A 21 6.97 -14.08 -13.63
CA LEU A 21 7.16 -12.73 -13.08
C LEU A 21 5.92 -12.24 -12.31
N LEU A 22 4.72 -12.50 -12.85
CA LEU A 22 3.46 -12.15 -12.20
C LEU A 22 3.14 -13.04 -11.00
N GLY A 23 3.33 -14.37 -11.11
CA GLY A 23 3.09 -15.31 -10.01
C GLY A 23 3.94 -15.04 -8.77
N PHE A 24 5.23 -14.77 -8.96
CA PHE A 24 6.13 -14.40 -7.86
C PHE A 24 5.73 -13.06 -7.24
N SER A 25 5.25 -12.11 -8.04
CA SER A 25 4.74 -10.83 -7.52
C SER A 25 3.50 -11.00 -6.63
N GLN A 26 2.69 -12.03 -6.87
CA GLN A 26 1.47 -12.32 -6.12
C GLN A 26 1.69 -13.30 -4.95
N ASN A 27 2.94 -13.70 -4.67
CA ASN A 27 3.26 -14.82 -3.78
C ASN A 27 2.50 -16.11 -4.12
N ASN A 28 2.13 -16.30 -5.40
CA ASN A 28 1.33 -17.42 -5.85
C ASN A 28 2.08 -18.24 -6.90
N LEU A 29 2.64 -19.36 -6.45
CA LEU A 29 3.39 -20.31 -7.28
C LEU A 29 2.49 -21.14 -8.23
N LEU A 30 1.17 -21.14 -8.04
CA LEU A 30 0.27 -21.94 -8.86
C LEU A 30 0.17 -21.40 -10.29
N ILE A 31 0.16 -20.07 -10.45
CA ILE A 31 0.05 -19.43 -11.77
C ILE A 31 1.20 -19.85 -12.72
N PRO A 32 2.49 -19.72 -12.33
CA PRO A 32 3.60 -20.16 -13.17
C PRO A 32 3.57 -21.66 -13.44
N LEU A 33 3.19 -22.47 -12.45
CA LEU A 33 3.11 -23.92 -12.61
C LEU A 33 2.04 -24.32 -13.63
N ILE A 34 0.85 -23.71 -13.55
CA ILE A 34 -0.24 -23.90 -14.51
C ILE A 34 0.22 -23.45 -15.90
N MET A 35 0.86 -22.28 -16.00
CA MET A 35 1.33 -21.76 -17.28
C MET A 35 2.39 -22.65 -17.92
N LEU A 36 3.33 -23.18 -17.13
CA LEU A 36 4.35 -24.12 -17.58
C LEU A 36 3.70 -25.42 -18.08
N LEU A 37 2.75 -25.96 -17.33
CA LEU A 37 2.01 -27.16 -17.73
C LEU A 37 1.26 -26.92 -19.04
N VAL A 38 0.53 -25.81 -19.15
CA VAL A 38 -0.18 -25.39 -20.37
C VAL A 38 0.76 -25.21 -21.56
N ALA A 39 1.94 -24.62 -21.34
CA ALA A 39 2.94 -24.42 -22.39
C ALA A 39 3.46 -25.77 -22.93
N ILE A 40 3.75 -26.72 -22.05
CA ILE A 40 4.21 -28.07 -22.41
C ILE A 40 3.09 -28.83 -23.14
N THR A 41 1.88 -28.86 -22.58
CA THR A 41 0.75 -29.57 -23.19
C THR A 41 0.35 -28.95 -24.53
N SER A 42 0.38 -27.62 -24.67
CA SER A 42 0.19 -26.95 -25.96
C SER A 42 1.18 -27.47 -27.00
N ILE A 43 2.48 -27.45 -26.73
CA ILE A 43 3.49 -27.92 -27.69
C ILE A 43 3.23 -29.39 -28.06
N VAL A 44 2.98 -30.25 -27.08
CA VAL A 44 2.79 -31.69 -27.32
C VAL A 44 1.53 -31.95 -28.15
N PHE A 45 0.37 -31.43 -27.72
CA PHE A 45 -0.91 -31.78 -28.32
C PHE A 45 -1.25 -30.99 -29.58
N THR A 46 -0.92 -29.70 -29.64
CA THR A 46 -1.34 -28.84 -30.76
C THR A 46 -0.28 -28.74 -31.87
N ASP A 47 1.01 -28.71 -31.49
CA ASP A 47 2.10 -28.49 -32.44
C ASP A 47 2.78 -29.79 -32.91
N VAL A 48 3.14 -30.69 -31.97
CA VAL A 48 3.88 -31.93 -32.25
C VAL A 48 2.95 -33.04 -32.73
N LEU A 49 2.00 -33.45 -31.88
CA LEU A 49 1.05 -34.54 -32.19
C LEU A 49 -0.08 -34.07 -33.10
N ARG A 50 -0.37 -32.76 -33.13
CA ARG A 50 -1.46 -32.13 -33.89
C ARG A 50 -2.83 -32.79 -33.65
N TRP A 51 -3.02 -33.40 -32.48
CA TRP A 51 -4.22 -34.14 -32.13
C TRP A 51 -5.40 -33.21 -31.88
N PHE A 52 -5.15 -32.05 -31.27
CA PHE A 52 -6.18 -31.09 -30.91
C PHE A 52 -5.77 -29.67 -31.28
N ARG A 53 -6.70 -28.91 -31.85
CA ARG A 53 -6.55 -27.48 -32.12
C ARG A 53 -7.84 -26.77 -31.78
N LEU A 54 -7.75 -25.76 -30.94
CA LEU A 54 -8.92 -25.00 -30.53
C LEU A 54 -9.46 -24.20 -31.72
N HIS A 55 -10.72 -24.46 -32.08
CA HIS A 55 -11.38 -23.74 -33.17
C HIS A 55 -11.52 -22.25 -32.82
N ARG A 56 -11.34 -21.36 -33.82
CA ARG A 56 -11.31 -19.91 -33.62
C ARG A 56 -12.58 -19.37 -32.95
N PHE A 57 -13.74 -19.93 -33.28
CA PHE A 57 -15.00 -19.55 -32.64
C PHE A 57 -15.00 -19.86 -31.14
N LEU A 58 -14.65 -21.09 -30.76
CA LEU A 58 -14.60 -21.52 -29.36
C LEU A 58 -13.55 -20.73 -28.57
N ALA A 59 -12.41 -20.41 -29.20
CA ALA A 59 -11.39 -19.57 -28.59
C ALA A 59 -11.90 -18.14 -28.32
N ASN A 60 -12.64 -17.55 -29.25
CA ASN A 60 -13.25 -16.24 -29.05
C ASN A 60 -14.28 -16.24 -27.92
N VAL A 61 -15.13 -17.27 -27.85
CA VAL A 61 -16.09 -17.44 -26.75
C VAL A 61 -15.36 -17.58 -25.40
N ALA A 62 -14.30 -18.38 -25.35
CA ALA A 62 -13.48 -18.53 -24.16
C ALA A 62 -12.81 -17.22 -23.73
N MET A 63 -12.35 -16.39 -24.68
CA MET A 63 -11.77 -15.07 -24.37
C MET A 63 -12.80 -14.10 -23.80
N ILE A 64 -14.05 -14.13 -24.29
CA ILE A 64 -15.15 -13.32 -23.72
C ILE A 64 -15.46 -13.76 -22.29
N LEU A 65 -15.56 -15.08 -22.05
CA LEU A 65 -15.78 -15.63 -20.70
C LEU A 65 -14.64 -15.26 -19.75
N ALA A 66 -13.38 -15.34 -20.20
CA ALA A 66 -12.21 -14.92 -19.44
C ALA A 66 -12.26 -13.42 -19.09
N THR A 67 -12.76 -12.59 -20.01
CA THR A 67 -12.96 -11.14 -19.79
C THR A 67 -14.02 -10.90 -18.72
N PHE A 68 -15.14 -11.63 -18.77
CA PHE A 68 -16.18 -11.52 -17.74
C PHE A 68 -15.71 -11.99 -16.36
N ALA A 69 -14.89 -13.06 -16.32
CA ALA A 69 -14.24 -13.51 -15.09
C ALA A 69 -13.28 -12.45 -14.51
N ALA A 70 -12.51 -11.78 -15.37
CA ALA A 70 -11.62 -10.70 -14.95
C ALA A 70 -12.37 -9.43 -14.51
N LEU A 71 -13.52 -9.12 -15.11
CA LEU A 71 -14.38 -7.98 -14.74
C LEU A 71 -14.91 -8.07 -13.31
N ARG A 72 -15.05 -9.27 -12.73
CA ARG A 72 -15.38 -9.40 -11.30
C ARG A 72 -14.32 -8.77 -10.40
N GLY A 73 -13.05 -8.81 -10.80
CA GLY A 73 -11.94 -8.16 -10.09
C GLY A 73 -11.95 -6.62 -10.19
N PHE A 74 -12.75 -6.04 -11.09
CA PHE A 74 -12.89 -4.59 -11.25
C PHE A 74 -13.97 -3.96 -10.37
N ILE A 75 -14.82 -4.77 -9.71
CA ILE A 75 -15.96 -4.30 -8.90
C ILE A 75 -15.48 -3.75 -7.53
N GLY A 76 -14.22 -4.00 -7.14
CA GLY A 76 -13.58 -3.43 -5.94
C GLY A 76 -13.03 -2.01 -6.14
N VAL A 77 -12.99 -1.21 -5.07
CA VAL A 77 -12.52 0.20 -5.09
C VAL A 77 -10.98 0.31 -5.20
N ASP A 78 -10.24 -0.78 -5.00
CA ASP A 78 -8.77 -0.78 -4.90
C ASP A 78 -8.06 -0.83 -6.27
N SER A 79 -7.15 0.12 -6.51
CA SER A 79 -6.31 0.19 -7.72
C SER A 79 -5.38 -1.01 -7.88
N HIS A 80 -4.93 -1.62 -6.78
CA HIS A 80 -4.08 -2.81 -6.83
C HIS A 80 -4.83 -4.02 -7.39
N GLN A 81 -6.09 -4.22 -6.98
CA GLN A 81 -6.95 -5.29 -7.47
C GLN A 81 -7.26 -5.15 -8.97
N LYS A 82 -7.41 -3.92 -9.46
CA LYS A 82 -7.60 -3.64 -10.90
C LYS A 82 -6.38 -4.05 -11.73
N LEU A 83 -5.16 -3.73 -11.27
CA LEU A 83 -3.93 -4.14 -11.94
C LEU A 83 -3.78 -5.68 -11.97
N LEU A 84 -4.12 -6.36 -10.87
CA LEU A 84 -4.13 -7.82 -10.81
C LEU A 84 -5.17 -8.44 -11.74
N ALA A 85 -6.35 -7.84 -11.86
CA ALA A 85 -7.39 -8.30 -12.79
C ALA A 85 -6.93 -8.20 -14.25
N ILE A 86 -6.23 -7.11 -14.63
CA ILE A 86 -5.62 -6.96 -15.95
C ILE A 86 -4.55 -8.04 -16.17
N ALA A 87 -3.66 -8.26 -15.20
CA ALA A 87 -2.61 -9.27 -15.28
C ALA A 87 -3.19 -10.68 -15.52
N ASN A 88 -4.22 -11.05 -14.75
CA ASN A 88 -4.87 -12.36 -14.87
C ASN A 88 -5.60 -12.53 -16.20
N LEU A 89 -6.27 -11.48 -16.70
CA LEU A 89 -6.90 -11.49 -18.02
C LEU A 89 -5.88 -11.83 -19.12
N MET A 90 -4.69 -11.21 -19.06
CA MET A 90 -3.63 -11.45 -20.03
C MET A 90 -3.14 -12.91 -20.00
N ILE A 91 -3.02 -13.51 -18.82
CA ILE A 91 -2.65 -14.92 -18.66
C ILE A 91 -3.72 -15.82 -19.29
N TYR A 92 -5.00 -15.56 -19.01
CA TYR A 92 -6.10 -16.34 -19.58
C TYR A 92 -6.13 -16.28 -21.11
N VAL A 93 -5.97 -15.08 -21.68
CA VAL A 93 -5.91 -14.90 -23.13
C VAL A 93 -4.76 -15.70 -23.73
N GLN A 94 -3.56 -15.66 -23.13
CA GLN A 94 -2.41 -16.43 -23.62
C GLN A 94 -2.62 -17.94 -23.53
N ILE A 95 -3.20 -18.45 -22.44
CA ILE A 95 -3.55 -19.87 -22.29
C ILE A 95 -4.43 -20.31 -23.45
N ILE A 96 -5.50 -19.56 -23.74
CA ILE A 96 -6.43 -19.86 -24.85
C ILE A 96 -5.70 -19.81 -26.20
N MET A 97 -4.83 -18.83 -26.40
CA MET A 97 -4.09 -18.64 -27.65
C MET A 97 -3.05 -19.74 -27.90
N LEU A 98 -2.45 -20.33 -26.86
CA LEU A 98 -1.50 -21.43 -27.00
C LEU A 98 -2.14 -22.71 -27.58
N TYR A 99 -3.43 -22.93 -27.35
CA TYR A 99 -4.16 -24.08 -27.91
C TYR A 99 -4.74 -23.83 -29.31
N GLN A 100 -4.64 -22.61 -29.85
CA GLN A 100 -5.03 -22.32 -31.22
C GLN A 100 -3.97 -22.77 -32.23
N GLU A 101 -4.36 -22.86 -33.50
CA GLU A 101 -3.39 -23.04 -34.59
C GLU A 101 -2.45 -21.83 -34.68
N LYS A 102 -1.16 -22.07 -34.41
CA LYS A 102 -0.14 -21.03 -34.31
C LYS A 102 0.24 -20.49 -35.69
N LYS A 103 -0.52 -19.50 -36.15
CA LYS A 103 -0.21 -18.68 -37.33
C LYS A 103 0.69 -17.50 -36.93
N MET A 104 1.32 -16.85 -37.91
CA MET A 104 2.16 -15.66 -37.69
C MET A 104 1.49 -14.60 -36.79
N ARG A 105 0.18 -14.40 -36.96
CA ARG A 105 -0.61 -13.46 -36.13
C ARG A 105 -0.69 -13.90 -34.66
N ILE A 106 -0.87 -15.19 -34.38
CA ILE A 106 -0.95 -15.74 -33.02
C ILE A 106 0.41 -15.61 -32.32
N TYR A 107 1.51 -15.88 -33.03
CA TYR A 107 2.86 -15.65 -32.49
C TYR A 107 3.09 -14.18 -32.13
N GLY A 108 2.72 -13.25 -33.01
CA GLY A 108 2.83 -11.81 -32.73
C GLY A 108 2.02 -11.39 -31.50
N HIS A 109 0.77 -11.84 -31.38
CA HIS A 109 -0.06 -11.55 -30.22
C HIS A 109 0.53 -12.15 -28.92
N LEU A 110 1.01 -13.40 -28.92
CA LEU A 110 1.63 -14.02 -27.73
C LEU A 110 2.84 -13.22 -27.25
N ILE A 111 3.67 -12.74 -28.18
CA ILE A 111 4.82 -11.86 -27.88
C ILE A 111 4.32 -10.55 -27.24
N VAL A 112 3.34 -9.88 -27.85
CA VAL A 112 2.79 -8.61 -27.33
C VAL A 112 2.19 -8.79 -25.93
N PHE A 113 1.37 -9.84 -25.71
CA PHE A 113 0.81 -10.10 -24.39
C PHE A 113 1.89 -10.46 -23.37
N SER A 114 2.94 -11.19 -23.75
CA SER A 114 4.05 -11.51 -22.82
C SER A 114 4.84 -10.26 -22.43
N LEU A 115 5.02 -9.31 -23.37
CA LEU A 115 5.69 -8.04 -23.12
C LEU A 115 4.85 -7.15 -22.19
N LEU A 116 3.56 -7.00 -22.48
CA LEU A 116 2.64 -6.23 -21.65
C LEU A 116 2.54 -6.82 -20.23
N GLN A 117 2.64 -8.15 -20.06
CA GLN A 117 2.67 -8.78 -18.74
C GLN A 117 3.91 -8.41 -17.93
N ILE A 118 5.05 -8.20 -18.60
CA ILE A 118 6.27 -7.74 -17.93
C ILE A 118 6.13 -6.31 -17.48
N VAL A 119 5.50 -5.45 -18.29
CA VAL A 119 5.20 -4.07 -17.89
C VAL A 119 4.34 -4.10 -16.63
N VAL A 120 3.25 -4.88 -16.61
CA VAL A 120 2.41 -5.01 -15.43
C VAL A 120 3.17 -5.63 -14.24
N GLY A 121 3.97 -6.66 -14.47
CA GLY A 121 4.78 -7.31 -13.43
C GLY A 121 5.85 -6.38 -12.83
N SER A 122 6.39 -5.46 -13.63
CA SER A 122 7.36 -4.45 -13.17
C SER A 122 6.74 -3.42 -12.23
N LEU A 123 5.43 -3.17 -12.35
CA LEU A 123 4.70 -2.29 -11.45
C LEU A 123 4.35 -2.96 -10.12
N LEU A 124 4.23 -4.29 -10.11
CA LEU A 124 3.76 -5.06 -8.95
C LEU A 124 4.92 -5.64 -8.12
N SER A 125 6.07 -5.95 -8.72
CA SER A 125 7.17 -6.64 -8.05
C SER A 125 8.32 -5.71 -7.69
N ARG A 126 8.76 -5.78 -6.42
CA ARG A 126 9.94 -5.05 -5.89
C ARG A 126 11.11 -5.97 -5.53
N ARG A 127 11.00 -7.27 -5.81
CA ARG A 127 11.97 -8.26 -5.32
C ARG A 127 13.10 -8.52 -6.31
N PHE A 128 14.24 -9.00 -5.79
CA PHE A 128 15.43 -9.25 -6.60
C PHE A 128 15.21 -10.36 -7.65
N GLU A 129 14.35 -11.35 -7.37
CA GLU A 129 14.06 -12.45 -8.30
C GLU A 129 13.43 -11.96 -9.61
N PHE A 130 12.75 -10.81 -9.59
CA PHE A 130 12.21 -10.16 -10.78
C PHE A 130 13.30 -9.89 -11.83
N VAL A 131 14.48 -9.45 -11.39
CA VAL A 131 15.59 -9.10 -12.29
C VAL A 131 16.15 -10.35 -12.97
N VAL A 132 16.28 -11.44 -12.23
CA VAL A 132 16.78 -12.72 -12.75
C VAL A 132 15.83 -13.23 -13.83
N ILE A 133 14.53 -13.27 -13.55
CA ILE A 133 13.54 -13.78 -14.51
C ILE A 133 13.37 -12.83 -15.69
N LEU A 134 13.43 -11.50 -15.48
CA LEU A 134 13.42 -10.51 -16.57
C LEU A 134 14.62 -10.71 -17.52
N SER A 135 15.81 -10.95 -16.96
CA SER A 135 17.02 -11.19 -17.76
C SER A 135 16.87 -12.44 -18.62
N LEU A 136 16.35 -13.53 -18.05
CA LEU A 136 16.03 -14.76 -18.79
C LEU A 136 14.98 -14.51 -19.89
N TYR A 137 13.96 -13.70 -19.59
CA TYR A 137 12.96 -13.32 -20.58
C TYR A 137 13.56 -12.52 -21.73
N LEU A 138 14.41 -11.52 -21.47
CA LEU A 138 15.02 -10.70 -22.52
C LEU A 138 15.83 -11.54 -23.50
N VAL A 139 16.58 -12.52 -22.99
CA VAL A 139 17.32 -13.48 -23.82
C VAL A 139 16.35 -14.32 -24.66
N ALA A 140 15.30 -14.87 -24.04
CA ALA A 140 14.29 -15.66 -24.74
C ALA A 140 13.50 -14.84 -25.79
N ALA A 141 13.27 -13.55 -25.54
CA ALA A 141 12.57 -12.62 -26.42
C ALA A 141 13.40 -12.29 -27.66
N LEU A 142 14.68 -11.96 -27.49
CA LEU A 142 15.60 -11.73 -28.60
C LEU A 142 15.75 -12.98 -29.47
N PHE A 143 15.88 -14.15 -28.82
CA PHE A 143 15.93 -15.42 -29.52
C PHE A 143 14.67 -15.69 -30.34
N SER A 144 13.49 -15.47 -29.74
CA SER A 144 12.20 -15.67 -30.40
C SER A 144 11.95 -14.69 -31.55
N LEU A 145 12.28 -13.41 -31.39
CA LEU A 145 12.15 -12.40 -32.45
C LEU A 145 13.07 -12.70 -33.63
N SER A 146 14.29 -13.15 -33.34
CA SER A 146 15.24 -13.55 -34.37
C SER A 146 14.74 -14.76 -35.16
N LEU A 147 14.24 -15.80 -34.47
CA LEU A 147 13.61 -16.96 -35.12
C LEU A 147 12.36 -16.58 -35.90
N LEU A 148 11.54 -15.65 -35.39
CA LEU A 148 10.34 -15.16 -36.07
C LEU A 148 10.68 -14.44 -37.37
N SER A 149 11.77 -13.66 -37.39
CA SER A 149 12.28 -12.99 -38.58
C SER A 149 12.70 -14.00 -39.65
N VAL A 150 13.50 -15.00 -39.27
CA VAL A 150 13.92 -16.10 -40.16
C VAL A 150 12.72 -16.88 -40.67
N PHE A 151 11.78 -17.24 -39.79
CA PHE A 151 10.55 -17.94 -40.15
C PHE A 151 9.68 -17.13 -41.12
N ARG A 152 9.59 -15.80 -40.94
CA ARG A 152 8.87 -14.91 -41.85
C ARG A 152 9.53 -14.84 -43.23
N GLN A 153 10.86 -14.75 -43.29
CA GLN A 153 11.62 -14.71 -44.55
C GLN A 153 11.48 -16.01 -45.33
N LEU A 154 11.64 -17.17 -44.66
CA LEU A 154 11.46 -18.49 -45.27
C LEU A 154 10.03 -18.67 -45.82
N GLY A 155 9.02 -18.19 -45.08
CA GLY A 155 7.63 -18.21 -45.53
C GLY A 155 7.36 -17.32 -46.75
N GLY A 156 8.04 -16.18 -46.87
CA GLY A 156 7.95 -15.28 -48.03
C GLY A 156 8.58 -15.87 -49.29
N LEU A 157 9.77 -16.47 -49.16
CA LEU A 157 10.47 -17.15 -50.25
C LEU A 157 9.66 -18.34 -50.80
N ASN A 158 9.05 -19.14 -49.93
CA ASN A 158 8.18 -20.25 -50.32
C ASN A 158 6.94 -19.80 -51.12
N LYS A 159 6.41 -18.60 -50.89
CA LYS A 159 5.28 -18.06 -51.67
C LYS A 159 5.72 -17.65 -53.07
N LEU A 160 6.93 -17.09 -53.20
CA LEU A 160 7.50 -16.66 -54.48
C LEU A 160 7.85 -17.86 -55.38
N THR A 161 8.48 -18.91 -54.83
CA THR A 161 8.75 -20.15 -55.58
C THR A 161 7.47 -20.85 -56.02
N ARG A 162 6.45 -20.88 -55.17
CA ARG A 162 5.15 -21.49 -55.50
C ARG A 162 4.35 -20.70 -56.55
N ARG A 163 4.48 -19.37 -56.58
CA ARG A 163 3.86 -18.52 -57.61
C ARG A 163 4.54 -18.71 -58.97
N ARG A 164 5.88 -18.81 -58.98
CA ARG A 164 6.67 -19.01 -60.21
C ARG A 164 6.51 -20.41 -60.80
N GLY A 165 6.46 -21.46 -59.97
CA GLY A 165 6.15 -22.82 -60.41
C GLY A 165 4.70 -23.03 -60.85
N GLY A 166 3.78 -22.12 -60.48
CA GLY A 166 2.40 -22.09 -60.98
C GLY A 166 2.27 -21.41 -62.35
N GLU A 167 3.12 -20.41 -62.64
CA GLU A 167 3.19 -19.75 -63.95
C GLU A 167 3.87 -20.62 -65.00
N GLU A 168 4.85 -21.46 -64.62
CA GLU A 168 5.49 -22.44 -65.54
C GLU A 168 4.60 -23.64 -65.89
N ALA A 169 3.56 -23.94 -65.10
CA ALA A 169 2.61 -25.03 -65.37
C ALA A 169 1.47 -24.63 -66.33
N SER A 170 1.31 -23.34 -66.60
CA SER A 170 0.45 -22.81 -67.66
C SER A 170 1.31 -22.55 -68.91
N GLY A 171 1.35 -23.53 -69.81
CA GLY A 171 2.10 -23.43 -71.07
C GLY A 171 1.68 -22.23 -71.95
N PRO A 172 2.53 -21.78 -72.88
CA PRO A 172 2.28 -20.58 -73.67
C PRO A 172 1.13 -20.82 -74.66
N ALA A 173 0.10 -19.98 -74.58
CA ALA A 173 -0.87 -19.83 -75.66
C ALA A 173 -0.15 -19.28 -76.89
N THR A 174 -0.36 -19.94 -78.02
CA THR A 174 0.13 -19.54 -79.34
C THR A 174 -0.31 -18.13 -79.70
N ALA A 175 0.64 -17.19 -79.79
CA ALA A 175 0.43 -15.90 -80.43
C ALA A 175 1.60 -15.64 -81.39
N SER A 176 1.26 -15.63 -82.68
CA SER A 176 2.12 -15.27 -83.80
C SER A 176 2.52 -13.79 -83.77
N GLY A 177 3.80 -13.51 -84.06
CA GLY A 177 4.24 -12.24 -84.65
C GLY A 177 4.87 -11.23 -83.69
N ASN A 178 6.21 -11.16 -83.68
CA ASN A 178 7.02 -9.96 -83.94
C ASN A 178 8.46 -10.16 -83.44
N GLU A 179 9.42 -10.02 -84.35
CA GLU A 179 10.88 -10.18 -84.15
C GLU A 179 11.54 -9.11 -83.25
N PHE A 180 10.76 -8.23 -82.61
CA PHE A 180 11.29 -7.12 -81.79
C PHE A 180 11.70 -7.54 -80.36
N HIS A 181 11.33 -8.75 -79.91
CA HIS A 181 11.59 -9.19 -78.53
C HIS A 181 12.88 -10.00 -78.32
N GLN A 182 13.71 -10.18 -79.35
CA GLN A 182 14.95 -10.96 -79.24
C GLN A 182 16.05 -10.29 -78.40
N TRP A 183 16.02 -8.96 -78.24
CA TRP A 183 17.00 -8.20 -77.44
C TRP A 183 16.71 -8.20 -75.92
N LEU A 184 15.57 -8.75 -75.48
CA LEU A 184 15.18 -8.85 -74.07
C LEU A 184 15.50 -10.20 -73.42
N ARG A 185 16.31 -11.06 -74.05
CA ARG A 185 16.77 -12.33 -73.45
C ARG A 185 17.82 -12.05 -72.38
N VAL A 186 17.35 -11.78 -71.16
CA VAL A 186 18.15 -11.94 -69.94
C VAL A 186 18.52 -13.42 -69.84
N GLU A 187 19.81 -13.72 -69.73
CA GLU A 187 20.31 -15.09 -69.55
C GLU A 187 19.58 -15.81 -68.40
N PRO A 188 19.29 -17.12 -68.53
CA PRO A 188 18.65 -17.88 -67.48
C PRO A 188 19.61 -17.99 -66.28
N ILE A 189 19.29 -17.28 -65.20
CA ILE A 189 19.98 -17.44 -63.91
C ILE A 189 19.84 -18.90 -63.49
N ALA A 190 20.99 -19.57 -63.30
CA ALA A 190 21.11 -20.98 -62.97
C ALA A 190 20.05 -21.47 -61.96
N HIS A 191 19.34 -22.54 -62.33
CA HIS A 191 18.36 -23.21 -61.47
C HIS A 191 19.06 -23.87 -60.27
N TYR A 192 19.15 -23.14 -59.16
CA TYR A 192 19.48 -23.73 -57.88
C TYR A 192 18.21 -24.34 -57.27
N ASN A 193 18.04 -25.66 -57.45
CA ASN A 193 17.09 -26.48 -56.69
C ASN A 193 17.58 -26.61 -55.23
N VAL A 194 17.58 -25.51 -54.47
CA VAL A 194 17.85 -25.56 -53.04
C VAL A 194 16.55 -25.90 -52.34
N SER A 195 16.50 -27.09 -51.73
CA SER A 195 15.36 -27.49 -50.92
C SER A 195 15.23 -26.51 -49.75
N THR A 196 14.02 -25.97 -49.53
CA THR A 196 13.73 -25.01 -48.46
C THR A 196 14.00 -25.58 -47.06
N ARG A 197 14.15 -26.91 -46.97
CA ARG A 197 14.50 -27.67 -45.76
C ARG A 197 16.01 -27.64 -45.46
N GLU A 198 16.88 -27.59 -46.47
CA GLU A 198 18.33 -27.45 -46.30
C GLU A 198 18.75 -26.00 -46.04
N MET A 199 18.05 -25.04 -46.67
CA MET A 199 18.27 -23.60 -46.44
C MET A 199 17.94 -23.20 -44.99
N GLY A 200 16.87 -23.77 -44.39
CA GLY A 200 16.55 -23.53 -42.99
C GLY A 200 17.58 -24.06 -41.98
N ARG A 201 18.42 -25.04 -42.35
CA ARG A 201 19.52 -25.56 -41.51
C ARG A 201 20.81 -24.76 -41.67
N SER A 202 21.06 -24.18 -42.85
CA SER A 202 22.25 -23.35 -43.11
C SER A 202 22.12 -21.90 -42.60
N VAL A 203 20.89 -21.36 -42.52
CA VAL A 203 20.64 -20.00 -42.01
C VAL A 203 20.89 -19.87 -40.50
N VAL A 204 20.69 -20.94 -39.71
CA VAL A 204 20.99 -20.98 -38.27
C VAL A 204 22.40 -21.54 -38.04
N GLY A 205 23.41 -20.87 -38.61
CA GLY A 205 24.83 -21.23 -38.46
C GLY A 205 25.51 -20.57 -37.25
N TRP A 206 26.79 -20.89 -37.03
CA TRP A 206 27.59 -20.33 -35.93
C TRP A 206 27.66 -18.79 -35.95
N GLY A 207 27.69 -18.17 -37.13
CA GLY A 207 27.65 -16.71 -37.28
C GLY A 207 26.37 -16.07 -36.72
N TYR A 208 25.21 -16.72 -36.96
CA TYR A 208 23.93 -16.30 -36.40
C TYR A 208 23.91 -16.41 -34.87
N VAL A 209 24.40 -17.54 -34.33
CA VAL A 209 24.50 -17.75 -32.88
C VAL A 209 25.41 -16.70 -32.23
N ARG A 210 26.57 -16.39 -32.83
CA ARG A 210 27.50 -15.37 -32.33
C ARG A 210 26.84 -13.99 -32.29
N GLN A 211 26.13 -13.60 -33.35
CA GLN A 211 25.45 -12.31 -33.41
C GLN A 211 24.30 -12.23 -32.41
N LEU A 212 23.60 -13.35 -32.19
CA LEU A 212 22.54 -13.47 -31.19
C LEU A 212 23.07 -13.32 -29.76
N VAL A 213 24.15 -14.03 -29.43
CA VAL A 213 24.83 -13.92 -28.13
C VAL A 213 25.34 -12.49 -27.91
N ALA A 214 25.97 -11.89 -28.91
CA ALA A 214 26.42 -10.50 -28.83
C ALA A 214 25.26 -9.53 -28.57
N SER A 215 24.13 -9.71 -29.27
CA SER A 215 22.93 -8.88 -29.09
C SER A 215 22.33 -9.05 -27.69
N CYS A 216 22.25 -10.29 -27.19
CA CYS A 216 21.80 -10.58 -25.83
C CYS A 216 22.70 -9.93 -24.78
N LEU A 217 24.02 -10.04 -24.91
CA LEU A 217 24.97 -9.42 -23.98
C LEU A 217 24.86 -7.89 -23.99
N CYS A 218 24.76 -7.27 -25.17
CA CYS A 218 24.52 -5.83 -25.28
C CYS A 218 23.20 -5.42 -24.62
N THR A 219 22.10 -6.13 -24.88
CA THR A 219 20.80 -5.80 -24.27
C THR A 219 20.82 -5.97 -22.75
N LEU A 220 21.46 -7.02 -22.21
CA LEU A 220 21.61 -7.19 -20.77
C LEU A 220 22.47 -6.11 -20.13
N PHE A 221 23.56 -5.70 -20.80
CA PHE A 221 24.42 -4.61 -20.36
C PHE A 221 23.66 -3.27 -20.29
N PHE A 222 22.95 -2.89 -21.36
CA PHE A 222 22.13 -1.68 -21.37
C PHE A 222 20.98 -1.75 -20.36
N ALA A 223 20.30 -2.89 -20.23
CA ALA A 223 19.25 -3.07 -19.22
C ALA A 223 19.80 -2.94 -17.79
N GLY A 224 21.00 -3.46 -17.53
CA GLY A 224 21.70 -3.32 -16.25
C GLY A 224 22.08 -1.86 -15.95
N ILE A 225 22.60 -1.13 -16.94
CA ILE A 225 22.87 0.30 -16.79
C ILE A 225 21.58 1.07 -16.51
N PHE A 226 20.52 0.87 -17.30
CA PHE A 226 19.23 1.51 -17.06
C PHE A 226 18.67 1.18 -15.67
N PHE A 227 18.87 -0.04 -15.19
CA PHE A 227 18.48 -0.45 -13.84
C PHE A 227 19.25 0.30 -12.74
N LEU A 228 20.54 0.54 -12.94
CA LEU A 228 21.40 1.22 -11.96
C LEU A 228 21.24 2.75 -12.02
N VAL A 229 21.03 3.30 -13.22
CA VAL A 229 20.95 4.74 -13.48
C VAL A 229 19.56 5.30 -13.17
N ILE A 230 18.49 4.53 -13.40
CA ILE A 230 17.15 4.92 -12.98
C ILE A 230 16.96 4.48 -11.53
N PRO A 231 16.95 5.40 -10.55
CA PRO A 231 16.71 5.04 -9.16
C PRO A 231 15.35 4.37 -9.03
N ARG A 232 15.33 3.09 -8.65
CA ARG A 232 14.09 2.34 -8.37
C ARG A 232 13.52 2.66 -6.98
N SER A 233 13.97 3.74 -6.35
CA SER A 233 13.41 4.23 -5.10
C SER A 233 12.06 4.90 -5.37
N ALA A 234 11.06 4.54 -4.57
CA ALA A 234 9.82 5.30 -4.40
C ALA A 234 10.06 6.68 -3.70
N ASP A 235 11.27 7.23 -3.82
CA ASP A 235 11.75 8.45 -3.20
C ASP A 235 12.49 9.30 -4.24
N SER A 236 11.79 9.67 -5.32
CA SER A 236 12.09 10.93 -6.00
C SER A 236 11.58 12.09 -5.12
N SER A 237 12.19 12.21 -3.94
CA SER A 237 11.99 13.24 -2.94
C SER A 237 12.63 14.54 -3.42
N TRP A 238 11.92 15.28 -4.28
CA TRP A 238 11.62 16.71 -4.08
C TRP A 238 10.76 17.36 -5.17
N HIS A 239 10.39 16.67 -6.25
CA HIS A 239 9.50 17.24 -7.28
C HIS A 239 8.29 16.36 -7.51
N GLN A 240 7.10 16.96 -7.38
CA GLN A 240 5.77 16.34 -7.43
C GLN A 240 5.54 15.56 -8.73
N PRO A 241 4.68 14.52 -8.65
CA PRO A 241 3.48 14.57 -9.50
C PRO A 241 2.20 14.51 -8.67
N ARG A 242 1.31 15.47 -8.97
CA ARG A 242 -0.11 15.40 -8.61
C ARG A 242 -0.71 14.15 -9.24
N LEU A 243 -1.23 13.24 -8.43
CA LEU A 243 -2.29 12.30 -8.78
C LEU A 243 -2.95 11.88 -7.46
N SER A 244 -4.27 12.08 -7.40
CA SER A 244 -5.13 11.88 -6.25
C SER A 244 -4.89 10.54 -5.57
N GLY A 245 -4.22 10.58 -4.42
CA GLY A 245 -4.09 9.44 -3.52
C GLY A 245 -5.46 9.07 -2.94
N PRO A 246 -5.70 7.79 -2.62
CA PRO A 246 -6.90 7.37 -1.93
C PRO A 246 -7.05 8.15 -0.61
N ARG A 247 -8.30 8.45 -0.24
CA ARG A 247 -8.65 9.16 1.00
C ARG A 247 -7.80 8.64 2.17
N THR A 248 -7.06 9.53 2.82
CA THR A 248 -6.61 9.32 4.20
C THR A 248 -7.87 9.09 5.04
N VAL A 249 -8.22 7.83 5.25
CA VAL A 249 -9.37 7.48 6.09
C VAL A 249 -8.93 7.66 7.53
N GLY A 250 -9.64 8.55 8.23
CA GLY A 250 -9.75 8.49 9.68
C GLY A 250 -8.80 9.41 10.42
N PHE A 251 -9.31 10.55 10.87
CA PHE A 251 -9.30 11.02 12.26
C PHE A 251 -10.47 12.00 12.41
N ALA A 252 -11.67 11.52 12.08
CA ALA A 252 -12.86 12.35 12.14
C ALA A 252 -13.17 12.76 13.59
N ASN A 253 -14.00 13.77 13.73
CA ASN A 253 -14.57 14.20 15.01
C ASN A 253 -15.46 13.10 15.67
N GLU A 254 -15.67 11.97 15.00
CA GLU A 254 -16.40 10.81 15.46
C GLU A 254 -15.70 9.52 14.99
N ILE A 255 -15.65 8.52 15.85
CA ILE A 255 -15.17 7.17 15.55
C ILE A 255 -16.22 6.17 15.99
N SER A 256 -16.72 5.37 15.04
CA SER A 256 -17.49 4.17 15.36
C SER A 256 -16.55 2.98 15.51
N LEU A 257 -16.80 2.15 16.52
CA LEU A 257 -15.95 0.99 16.80
C LEU A 257 -15.83 0.06 15.58
N GLY A 258 -14.60 -0.28 15.21
CA GLY A 258 -14.28 -1.20 14.14
C GLY A 258 -14.03 -0.56 12.77
N GLN A 259 -14.07 0.77 12.67
CA GLN A 259 -13.75 1.48 11.42
C GLN A 259 -12.24 1.54 11.13
N MET A 260 -11.38 1.61 12.17
CA MET A 260 -9.93 1.67 11.99
C MET A 260 -9.28 0.41 11.41
N GLY A 261 -9.93 -0.76 11.48
CA GLY A 261 -9.34 -2.02 11.00
C GLY A 261 -8.91 -2.01 9.53
N LYS A 262 -9.52 -1.15 8.69
CA LYS A 262 -9.12 -0.95 7.28
C LYS A 262 -7.92 -0.01 7.14
N VAL A 263 -7.79 0.99 8.01
CA VAL A 263 -6.68 1.96 8.03
C VAL A 263 -5.39 1.27 8.41
N LEU A 264 -5.46 0.40 9.43
CA LEU A 264 -4.34 -0.37 9.97
C LEU A 264 -3.69 -1.35 8.98
N LYS A 265 -4.27 -1.55 7.78
CA LYS A 265 -3.74 -2.42 6.72
C LYS A 265 -3.11 -1.64 5.56
N ASN A 266 -3.12 -0.30 5.61
CA ASN A 266 -2.58 0.54 4.54
C ASN A 266 -1.13 0.95 4.86
N GLU A 267 -0.20 0.72 3.94
CA GLU A 267 1.23 1.00 4.12
C GLU A 267 1.68 2.36 3.53
N GLU A 268 0.74 3.18 3.08
CA GLU A 268 1.01 4.52 2.54
C GLU A 268 1.57 5.44 3.64
N VAL A 269 2.68 6.12 3.32
CA VAL A 269 3.31 7.12 4.19
C VAL A 269 2.47 8.39 4.19
N VAL A 270 2.01 8.79 5.37
CA VAL A 270 1.14 9.97 5.59
C VAL A 270 1.86 11.15 6.21
N MET A 271 2.94 10.87 6.92
CA MET A 271 3.67 11.88 7.66
C MET A 271 5.15 11.54 7.66
N ARG A 272 5.97 12.57 7.50
CA ARG A 272 7.40 12.53 7.81
C ARG A 272 7.67 13.57 8.87
N VAL A 273 8.51 13.24 9.83
CA VAL A 273 8.88 14.15 10.91
C VAL A 273 10.36 14.04 11.23
N ALA A 274 11.03 15.18 11.26
CA ALA A 274 12.38 15.30 11.80
C ALA A 274 12.32 16.01 13.14
N PHE A 275 13.11 15.52 14.09
CA PHE A 275 13.24 16.12 15.41
C PHE A 275 14.62 16.76 15.54
N SER A 276 14.65 17.98 16.06
CA SER A 276 15.90 18.69 16.34
C SER A 276 15.82 19.35 17.69
N ASP A 277 16.90 19.30 18.44
CA ASP A 277 17.04 20.01 19.70
C ASP A 277 16.99 21.52 19.43
N LEU A 278 16.18 22.26 20.19
CA LEU A 278 15.94 23.69 19.94
C LEU A 278 17.12 24.56 20.36
N GLU A 279 17.95 24.12 21.30
CA GLU A 279 19.09 24.89 21.80
C GLU A 279 20.32 24.72 20.92
N THR A 280 20.58 23.49 20.48
CA THR A 280 21.77 23.13 19.69
C THR A 280 21.51 23.09 18.18
N GLY A 281 20.25 22.93 17.77
CA GLY A 281 19.86 22.73 16.37
C GLY A 281 20.23 21.36 15.78
N LEU A 282 20.82 20.47 16.58
CA LEU A 282 21.25 19.13 16.14
C LEU A 282 20.06 18.16 16.06
N PRO A 283 20.16 17.09 15.24
CA PRO A 283 19.16 16.03 15.23
C PRO A 283 18.94 15.44 16.62
N TYR A 284 17.68 15.27 17.01
CA TYR A 284 17.28 14.77 18.32
C TYR A 284 16.82 13.31 18.20
N GLU A 285 17.45 12.41 18.95
CA GLU A 285 17.14 10.98 18.93
C GLU A 285 16.03 10.65 19.92
N ILE A 286 15.02 9.92 19.46
CA ILE A 286 13.91 9.46 20.30
C ILE A 286 14.09 7.98 20.62
N PHE A 287 14.00 7.66 21.92
CA PHE A 287 13.93 6.29 22.40
C PHE A 287 12.48 5.81 22.42
N GLY A 288 12.23 4.66 21.80
CA GLY A 288 10.89 4.06 21.74
C GLY A 288 10.02 4.56 20.59
N SER A 289 8.69 4.48 20.77
CA SER A 289 7.71 4.82 19.73
C SER A 289 6.97 6.11 20.11
N PRO A 290 7.25 7.24 19.43
CA PRO A 290 6.59 8.51 19.73
C PRO A 290 5.10 8.46 19.41
N TYR A 291 4.31 9.21 20.18
CA TYR A 291 2.87 9.36 20.00
C TYR A 291 2.55 10.71 19.37
N PHE A 292 2.04 10.68 18.14
CA PHE A 292 1.60 11.85 17.39
C PHE A 292 0.11 12.05 17.58
N ARG A 293 -0.23 13.04 18.38
CA ARG A 293 -1.58 13.39 18.78
C ARG A 293 -2.35 14.02 17.61
N GLY A 294 -3.55 13.48 17.35
CA GLY A 294 -4.54 14.06 16.44
C GLY A 294 -5.79 14.52 17.17
N SER A 295 -6.85 13.70 17.10
CA SER A 295 -8.15 14.00 17.71
C SER A 295 -8.27 13.45 19.12
N ALA A 296 -8.88 14.23 20.01
CA ALA A 296 -9.30 13.78 21.33
C ALA A 296 -10.84 13.63 21.36
N LEU A 297 -11.32 12.49 21.86
CA LEU A 297 -12.72 12.11 21.87
C LEU A 297 -13.16 11.80 23.30
N SER A 298 -14.10 12.59 23.78
CA SER A 298 -14.50 12.60 25.20
C SER A 298 -15.94 12.21 25.42
N ILE A 299 -16.76 12.17 24.37
CA ILE A 299 -18.15 11.72 24.47
C ILE A 299 -18.22 10.28 23.99
N TYR A 300 -18.62 9.37 24.86
CA TYR A 300 -18.98 8.00 24.46
C TYR A 300 -20.49 7.93 24.26
N GLN A 301 -20.96 7.46 23.10
CA GLN A 301 -22.38 7.31 22.83
C GLN A 301 -22.69 5.85 22.47
N GLN A 302 -23.56 5.23 23.26
CA GLN A 302 -24.11 3.93 22.95
C GLN A 302 -25.32 4.08 22.01
N ASN A 303 -25.29 3.39 20.87
CA ASN A 303 -26.45 3.33 19.97
C ASN A 303 -27.08 1.93 20.01
N ARG A 304 -28.12 1.77 20.83
CA ARG A 304 -28.83 0.48 20.97
C ARG A 304 -29.54 0.01 19.69
N ARG A 305 -30.02 0.95 18.86
CA ARG A 305 -30.73 0.61 17.61
C ARG A 305 -29.78 0.20 16.50
N ASN A 306 -28.56 0.74 16.51
CA ASN A 306 -27.52 0.38 15.57
C ASN A 306 -26.17 0.30 16.31
N PRO A 307 -25.84 -0.86 16.91
CA PRO A 307 -24.61 -1.05 17.68
C PRO A 307 -23.33 -0.74 16.90
N GLY A 308 -23.37 -0.79 15.57
CA GLY A 308 -22.25 -0.38 14.70
C GLY A 308 -22.01 1.13 14.63
N ARG A 309 -22.88 1.95 15.26
CA ARG A 309 -22.69 3.40 15.45
C ARG A 309 -22.36 3.76 16.90
N THR A 310 -22.19 2.78 17.78
CA THR A 310 -21.62 3.03 19.10
C THR A 310 -20.17 3.44 18.95
N GLY A 311 -19.77 4.49 19.66
CA GLY A 311 -18.46 5.06 19.44
C GLY A 311 -18.18 6.29 20.27
N TRP A 312 -17.07 6.92 19.90
CA TRP A 312 -16.56 8.12 20.54
C TRP A 312 -16.70 9.31 19.62
N SER A 313 -17.04 10.47 20.18
CA SER A 313 -17.07 11.73 19.46
C SER A 313 -16.44 12.84 20.28
N THR A 314 -16.04 13.91 19.58
CA THR A 314 -15.71 15.17 20.23
C THR A 314 -16.97 16.01 20.43
N GLN A 315 -16.93 16.89 21.42
CA GLN A 315 -17.90 17.99 21.53
C GLN A 315 -17.95 18.79 20.23
N GLY A 316 -19.14 19.21 19.79
CA GLY A 316 -19.30 20.20 18.72
C GLY A 316 -19.22 21.60 19.32
N THR A 317 -18.34 22.47 18.81
CA THR A 317 -18.24 23.85 19.32
C THR A 317 -18.37 24.88 18.21
N ARG A 318 -19.13 25.94 18.48
CA ARG A 318 -19.15 27.18 17.69
C ARG A 318 -17.99 28.12 18.04
N PHE A 319 -17.05 27.69 18.88
CA PHE A 319 -15.93 28.51 19.32
C PHE A 319 -15.10 28.92 18.11
N ARG A 320 -15.03 30.24 17.88
CA ARG A 320 -14.29 30.81 16.76
C ARG A 320 -12.80 30.68 17.06
N TRP A 321 -12.10 29.98 16.18
CA TRP A 321 -10.64 29.83 16.14
C TRP A 321 -9.97 31.21 16.24
N ARG A 322 -9.56 31.62 17.44
CA ARG A 322 -8.96 32.94 17.64
C ARG A 322 -7.57 32.94 18.24
N ASP A 323 -7.11 31.80 18.73
CA ASP A 323 -5.88 31.78 19.51
C ASP A 323 -4.76 31.03 18.78
N GLY A 324 -3.55 31.57 18.89
CA GLY A 324 -2.33 30.92 18.44
C GLY A 324 -2.01 29.69 19.29
N LEU A 325 -0.97 28.95 18.88
CA LEU A 325 -0.41 27.91 19.74
C LEU A 325 0.05 28.52 21.08
N PRO A 326 0.08 27.72 22.17
CA PRO A 326 0.76 28.11 23.39
C PRO A 326 2.16 28.64 23.05
N ALA A 327 2.59 29.72 23.69
CA ALA A 327 4.00 30.10 23.66
C ALA A 327 4.82 29.06 24.44
N ASP A 328 6.11 28.99 24.16
CA ASP A 328 7.02 28.31 25.07
C ASP A 328 7.09 29.12 26.38
N ASP A 329 6.56 28.56 27.45
CA ASP A 329 6.50 29.22 28.75
C ASP A 329 7.79 29.08 29.55
N GLY A 330 8.72 28.23 29.10
CA GLY A 330 9.98 27.93 29.81
C GLY A 330 9.76 27.33 31.21
N LEU A 331 8.53 26.94 31.57
CA LEU A 331 8.20 26.46 32.92
C LEU A 331 8.71 25.03 33.14
N LEU A 332 8.81 24.24 32.07
CA LEU A 332 9.27 22.85 32.10
C LEU A 332 10.77 22.73 31.87
N THR A 333 11.56 23.34 32.74
CA THR A 333 13.04 23.34 32.64
C THR A 333 13.67 21.94 32.69
N SER A 334 12.96 20.94 33.21
CA SER A 334 13.42 19.55 33.26
C SER A 334 13.12 18.74 31.99
N GLN A 335 12.39 19.31 31.03
CA GLN A 335 12.03 18.67 29.77
C GLN A 335 12.88 19.27 28.64
N ASP A 336 13.22 18.44 27.67
CA ASP A 336 13.96 18.85 26.49
C ASP A 336 13.05 19.66 25.58
N ARG A 337 13.58 20.76 25.03
CA ARG A 337 12.87 21.60 24.05
C ARG A 337 13.19 21.10 22.66
N VAL A 338 12.23 20.43 22.04
CA VAL A 338 12.43 19.75 20.74
C VAL A 338 11.57 20.40 19.68
N GLN A 339 12.17 20.80 18.56
CA GLN A 339 11.47 21.21 17.36
C GLN A 339 11.06 19.96 16.54
N GLN A 340 9.83 19.98 16.04
CA GLN A 340 9.28 18.97 15.13
C GLN A 340 9.05 19.60 13.76
N ASP A 341 9.80 19.17 12.74
CA ASP A 341 9.58 19.55 11.34
C ASP A 341 8.77 18.47 10.63
N ILE A 342 7.49 18.76 10.40
CA ILE A 342 6.48 17.79 10.02
C ILE A 342 5.99 18.08 8.61
N LEU A 343 6.09 17.08 7.73
CA LEU A 343 5.43 17.04 6.43
C LEU A 343 4.25 16.07 6.51
N TYR A 344 3.03 16.59 6.50
CA TYR A 344 1.81 15.81 6.70
C TYR A 344 0.91 15.85 5.46
N GLN A 345 0.34 14.72 5.08
CA GLN A 345 -0.69 14.64 4.06
C GLN A 345 -2.06 14.95 4.69
N LEU A 346 -2.58 16.16 4.42
CA LEU A 346 -3.88 16.58 4.94
C LEU A 346 -4.97 15.58 4.54
N SER A 347 -5.79 15.21 5.51
CA SER A 347 -6.99 14.43 5.30
C SER A 347 -8.15 15.34 4.90
N GLY A 348 -9.36 14.79 4.78
CA GLY A 348 -10.56 15.61 4.57
C GLY A 348 -10.97 16.47 5.78
N GLU A 349 -10.28 16.33 6.92
CA GLU A 349 -10.47 17.15 8.12
C GLU A 349 -9.24 18.04 8.33
N PRO A 350 -9.41 19.26 8.85
CA PRO A 350 -8.32 20.23 9.03
C PRO A 350 -7.41 19.90 10.22
N ILE A 351 -7.28 18.65 10.64
CA ILE A 351 -6.54 18.25 11.85
C ILE A 351 -5.08 17.96 11.49
N LEU A 352 -4.17 18.56 12.25
CA LEU A 352 -2.73 18.34 12.16
C LEU A 352 -2.25 17.43 13.30
N MET A 353 -1.07 16.83 13.12
CA MET A 353 -0.51 15.78 13.97
C MET A 353 0.82 16.24 14.55
N ALA A 354 1.02 16.16 15.85
CA ALA A 354 2.31 16.43 16.46
C ALA A 354 2.47 15.66 17.77
N VAL A 355 3.71 15.45 18.22
CA VAL A 355 3.95 15.08 19.61
C VAL A 355 3.51 16.26 20.48
N GLY A 356 2.60 15.99 21.41
CA GLY A 356 2.06 16.98 22.34
C GLY A 356 2.77 16.92 23.70
N PRO A 357 2.79 18.02 24.48
CA PRO A 357 2.21 19.32 24.18
C PRO A 357 3.01 20.06 23.09
N ALA A 358 2.31 20.78 22.21
CA ALA A 358 2.91 21.52 21.11
C ALA A 358 2.83 23.03 21.36
N PHE A 359 3.92 23.75 21.10
CA PHE A 359 4.02 25.20 21.28
C PHE A 359 4.51 25.90 20.02
N HIS A 360 4.31 27.22 19.97
CA HIS A 360 4.65 28.08 18.85
C HIS A 360 6.15 28.32 18.71
N LEU A 361 6.67 28.21 17.49
CA LEU A 361 8.03 28.64 17.09
C LEU A 361 7.93 29.84 16.13
N GLU A 362 8.99 30.61 15.98
CA GLU A 362 9.01 31.73 15.02
C GLU A 362 8.70 31.28 13.59
N GLU A 363 9.12 30.06 13.22
CA GLU A 363 8.86 29.44 11.93
C GLU A 363 7.49 28.73 11.85
N THR A 364 6.69 28.73 12.92
CA THR A 364 5.36 28.11 12.90
C THR A 364 4.47 28.85 11.90
N PRO A 365 3.91 28.14 10.89
CA PRO A 365 3.11 28.79 9.87
C PRO A 365 1.85 29.46 10.45
N PRO A 366 1.49 30.67 9.97
CA PRO A 366 0.33 31.42 10.47
C PRO A 366 -1.02 30.78 10.12
N GLN A 367 -1.05 29.70 9.33
CA GLN A 367 -2.23 28.90 9.05
C GLN A 367 -2.59 27.95 10.20
N ILE A 368 -1.69 27.71 11.16
CA ILE A 368 -1.93 26.76 12.25
C ILE A 368 -2.65 27.47 13.40
N ARG A 369 -3.70 26.82 13.90
CA ARG A 369 -4.42 27.22 15.12
C ARG A 369 -4.37 26.10 16.13
N TYR A 370 -4.58 26.47 17.38
CA TYR A 370 -4.69 25.52 18.48
C TYR A 370 -6.11 25.50 19.03
N ASP A 371 -6.66 24.31 19.13
CA ASP A 371 -7.96 24.05 19.72
C ASP A 371 -7.76 23.74 21.20
N TRP A 372 -7.92 24.75 22.05
CA TRP A 372 -7.68 24.62 23.49
C TRP A 372 -8.58 23.60 24.18
N LEU A 373 -9.82 23.42 23.72
CA LEU A 373 -10.74 22.42 24.26
C LEU A 373 -10.23 21.01 24.01
N ARG A 374 -9.88 20.73 22.74
CA ARG A 374 -9.51 19.37 22.30
C ARG A 374 -8.00 19.12 22.39
N ARG A 375 -7.22 20.16 22.70
CA ARG A 375 -5.76 20.19 22.74
C ARG A 375 -5.14 19.64 21.45
N ARG A 376 -5.55 20.18 20.30
CA ARG A 376 -5.09 19.71 18.98
C ARG A 376 -4.72 20.85 18.05
N LEU A 377 -3.85 20.54 17.09
CA LEU A 377 -3.46 21.45 16.03
C LEU A 377 -4.44 21.37 14.86
N ILE A 378 -4.78 22.53 14.31
CA ILE A 378 -5.73 22.65 13.20
C ILE A 378 -5.14 23.54 12.12
N HIS A 379 -5.27 23.11 10.87
CA HIS A 379 -4.93 23.89 9.70
C HIS A 379 -6.13 24.77 9.30
N LEU A 380 -5.96 26.08 9.24
CA LEU A 380 -6.96 26.96 8.67
C LEU A 380 -7.07 26.70 7.17
N GLU A 381 -8.21 26.16 6.73
CA GLU A 381 -8.56 26.08 5.32
C GLU A 381 -8.59 27.50 4.74
N ARG A 382 -7.68 27.77 3.79
CA ARG A 382 -7.87 28.88 2.86
C ARG A 382 -8.89 28.38 1.84
N ASP A 383 -9.91 29.16 1.56
CA ASP A 383 -10.96 28.86 0.58
C ASP A 383 -10.38 28.93 -0.86
N ASP A 384 -9.39 28.09 -1.17
CA ASP A 384 -8.73 28.02 -2.47
C ASP A 384 -9.18 26.80 -3.29
N GLY A 385 -10.14 26.01 -2.78
CA GLY A 385 -10.81 24.95 -3.52
C GLY A 385 -9.90 23.80 -3.95
N LEU A 386 -8.67 23.71 -3.43
CA LEU A 386 -7.70 22.69 -3.81
C LEU A 386 -7.77 21.49 -2.84
N PRO A 387 -8.24 20.32 -3.30
CA PRO A 387 -8.35 19.15 -2.44
C PRO A 387 -6.96 18.53 -2.22
N TYR A 388 -6.61 18.27 -0.96
CA TYR A 388 -5.47 17.45 -0.52
C TYR A 388 -4.08 17.99 -0.89
N GLN A 389 -3.52 18.82 -0.01
CA GLN A 389 -2.14 19.25 -0.07
C GLN A 389 -1.31 18.57 1.03
N ARG A 390 -0.06 18.21 0.71
CA ARG A 390 0.94 17.96 1.74
C ARG A 390 1.28 19.31 2.37
N PHE A 391 1.11 19.41 3.67
CA PHE A 391 1.39 20.61 4.44
C PHE A 391 2.63 20.40 5.30
N ARG A 392 3.61 21.30 5.16
CA ARG A 392 4.82 21.30 5.98
C ARG A 392 4.72 22.36 7.06
N TYR A 393 5.06 22.00 8.29
CA TYR A 393 5.01 22.92 9.42
C TYR A 393 6.02 22.55 10.50
N LYS A 394 6.36 23.56 11.30
CA LYS A 394 7.24 23.42 12.45
C LYS A 394 6.52 23.84 13.72
N VAL A 395 6.64 23.03 14.76
CA VAL A 395 6.13 23.31 16.10
C VAL A 395 7.11 22.77 17.15
N GLY A 396 7.18 23.40 18.30
CA GLY A 396 7.99 22.92 19.41
C GLY A 396 7.23 21.93 20.29
N THR A 397 7.95 21.12 21.07
CA THR A 397 7.37 20.28 22.13
C THR A 397 8.31 20.15 23.32
N THR A 398 7.72 20.02 24.51
CA THR A 398 8.38 19.74 25.80
C THR A 398 8.01 18.33 26.30
N ALA A 399 7.68 17.43 25.38
CA ALA A 399 7.21 16.09 25.71
C ALA A 399 8.31 15.10 26.07
N PHE A 400 9.58 15.45 25.86
CA PHE A 400 10.70 14.53 25.97
C PHE A 400 11.62 14.87 27.14
N GLN A 401 12.16 13.83 27.74
CA GLN A 401 13.22 13.91 28.73
C GLN A 401 14.29 12.86 28.38
N ALA A 402 15.48 13.32 27.99
CA ALA A 402 16.60 12.48 27.54
C ALA A 402 16.16 11.44 26.48
N GLY A 403 15.45 11.90 25.45
CA GLY A 403 14.96 11.10 24.33
C GLY A 403 13.70 10.27 24.61
N ASN A 404 13.27 10.15 25.87
CA ASN A 404 12.06 9.40 26.23
C ASN A 404 10.86 10.33 26.29
N GLN A 405 9.76 9.97 25.61
CA GLN A 405 8.52 10.71 25.72
C GLN A 405 7.90 10.51 27.11
N SER A 406 7.72 11.60 27.87
CA SER A 406 7.08 11.59 29.18
C SER A 406 5.65 11.05 29.08
N ALA A 407 5.21 10.29 30.08
CA ALA A 407 3.83 9.83 30.20
C ALA A 407 2.90 10.88 30.83
N ILE A 408 3.48 11.93 31.42
CA ILE A 408 2.76 13.00 32.12
C ILE A 408 3.13 14.34 31.48
N HIS A 409 2.11 15.11 31.14
CA HIS A 409 2.26 16.44 30.57
C HIS A 409 1.29 17.39 31.28
N PRO A 410 1.71 18.63 31.58
CA PRO A 410 0.84 19.59 32.23
C PRO A 410 -0.24 20.06 31.27
N VAL A 411 -1.37 20.49 31.85
CA VAL A 411 -2.40 21.21 31.12
C VAL A 411 -2.20 22.70 31.38
N LEU A 412 -1.58 23.39 30.43
CA LEU A 412 -1.31 24.82 30.55
C LEU A 412 -2.60 25.62 30.33
N LEU A 413 -3.10 26.25 31.40
CA LEU A 413 -4.33 27.06 31.40
C LEU A 413 -4.01 28.48 31.90
N THR A 414 -3.50 29.32 30.99
CA THR A 414 -3.06 30.69 31.28
C THR A 414 -4.21 31.66 31.42
N GLU A 415 -5.28 31.49 30.63
CA GLU A 415 -6.41 32.40 30.61
C GLU A 415 -7.66 31.80 31.27
N LYS A 416 -8.52 32.65 31.83
CA LYS A 416 -9.80 32.22 32.40
C LYS A 416 -10.65 31.44 31.39
N ILE A 417 -10.71 31.92 30.15
CA ILE A 417 -11.51 31.27 29.11
C ILE A 417 -11.02 29.85 28.80
N GLN A 418 -9.71 29.61 28.90
CA GLN A 418 -9.13 28.28 28.73
C GLN A 418 -9.54 27.36 29.88
N ARG A 419 -9.60 27.88 31.13
CA ARG A 419 -10.11 27.14 32.29
C ARG A 419 -11.58 26.77 32.15
N ASP A 420 -12.43 27.74 31.81
CA ASP A 420 -13.87 27.50 31.62
C ASP A 420 -14.13 26.43 30.53
N VAL A 421 -13.34 26.48 29.45
CA VAL A 421 -13.38 25.48 28.37
C VAL A 421 -12.84 24.12 28.84
N PHE A 422 -11.78 24.11 29.63
CA PHE A 422 -11.23 22.89 30.21
C PHE A 422 -12.19 22.20 31.18
N ASP A 423 -12.90 22.96 32.01
CA ASP A 423 -13.91 22.42 32.94
C ASP A 423 -15.05 21.73 32.18
N ALA A 424 -15.48 22.30 31.06
CA ALA A 424 -16.45 21.66 30.17
C ALA A 424 -15.92 20.33 29.62
N GLU A 425 -14.66 20.27 29.19
CA GLU A 425 -14.02 19.01 28.78
C GLU A 425 -13.94 18.00 29.93
N LEU A 426 -13.58 18.45 31.13
CA LEU A 426 -13.46 17.62 32.31
C LEU A 426 -14.81 16.99 32.69
N TYR A 427 -15.93 17.71 32.51
CA TYR A 427 -17.27 17.17 32.68
C TYR A 427 -17.53 15.95 31.79
N TYR A 428 -17.27 16.04 30.48
CA TYR A 428 -17.45 14.91 29.57
C TYR A 428 -16.41 13.81 29.80
N ALA A 429 -15.20 14.16 30.19
CA ALA A 429 -14.15 13.21 30.56
C ALA A 429 -14.50 12.42 31.84
N ARG A 430 -15.33 12.96 32.73
CA ARG A 430 -15.86 12.28 33.93
C ARG A 430 -17.14 11.48 33.65
N TRP A 431 -17.93 11.88 32.66
CA TRP A 431 -19.23 11.29 32.40
C TRP A 431 -19.12 9.79 32.04
N TYR A 432 -19.88 8.97 32.78
CA TYR A 432 -19.92 7.52 32.65
C TYR A 432 -21.35 7.05 32.30
N PRO A 433 -21.53 6.21 31.26
CA PRO A 433 -22.84 5.65 30.94
C PRO A 433 -23.29 4.69 32.06
N SER A 434 -24.45 4.97 32.65
CA SER A 434 -25.03 4.19 33.76
C SER A 434 -25.31 2.72 33.42
N GLU A 435 -25.43 2.41 32.14
CA GLU A 435 -25.72 1.09 31.59
C GLU A 435 -24.55 0.10 31.71
N LEU A 436 -23.31 0.59 31.81
CA LEU A 436 -22.10 -0.24 31.81
C LEU A 436 -21.79 -0.82 33.19
N VAL A 437 -22.81 -1.35 33.87
CA VAL A 437 -22.72 -1.77 35.28
C VAL A 437 -21.66 -2.85 35.48
N ASP A 438 -21.53 -3.78 34.53
CA ASP A 438 -20.57 -4.88 34.62
C ASP A 438 -19.14 -4.38 34.48
N LEU A 439 -18.90 -3.45 33.57
CA LEU A 439 -17.58 -2.85 33.39
C LEU A 439 -17.13 -2.10 34.65
N LYS A 440 -18.03 -1.34 35.29
CA LYS A 440 -17.75 -0.63 36.55
C LYS A 440 -17.38 -1.60 37.66
N ARG A 441 -18.17 -2.67 37.83
CA ARG A 441 -17.93 -3.71 38.83
C ARG A 441 -16.58 -4.39 38.62
N LEU A 442 -16.25 -4.77 37.39
CA LEU A 442 -14.97 -5.38 37.06
C LEU A 442 -13.79 -4.46 37.39
N ALA A 443 -13.88 -3.18 37.03
CA ALA A 443 -12.81 -2.22 37.32
C ALA A 443 -12.59 -2.08 38.85
N GLN A 444 -13.67 -2.05 39.64
CA GLN A 444 -13.59 -2.04 41.09
C GLN A 444 -12.94 -3.33 41.64
N GLU A 445 -13.38 -4.51 41.18
CA GLU A 445 -12.81 -5.80 41.58
C GLU A 445 -11.31 -5.90 41.26
N ILE A 446 -10.85 -5.39 40.10
CA ILE A 446 -9.43 -5.37 39.74
C ILE A 446 -8.62 -4.55 40.75
N LEU A 447 -9.10 -3.35 41.09
CA LEU A 447 -8.39 -2.44 42.01
C LEU A 447 -8.37 -2.97 43.45
N GLU A 448 -9.49 -3.52 43.92
CA GLU A 448 -9.60 -4.13 45.25
C GLU A 448 -8.67 -5.33 45.39
N ASN A 449 -8.65 -6.23 44.40
CA ASN A 449 -7.79 -7.43 44.42
C ASN A 449 -6.30 -7.08 44.36
N ARG A 450 -5.93 -5.95 43.75
CA ARG A 450 -4.55 -5.47 43.70
C ARG A 450 -4.15 -4.64 44.92
N GLY A 451 -5.09 -4.28 45.78
CA GLY A 451 -4.84 -3.48 46.98
C GLY A 451 -4.36 -2.06 46.68
N VAL A 452 -4.77 -1.47 45.54
CA VAL A 452 -4.38 -0.09 45.22
C VAL A 452 -5.23 0.89 46.02
N ALA A 453 -4.57 1.77 46.75
CA ALA A 453 -5.24 2.83 47.51
C ALA A 453 -6.09 3.74 46.61
N SER A 454 -7.21 4.23 47.16
CA SER A 454 -8.20 5.02 46.40
C SER A 454 -7.71 6.41 45.98
N ASP A 455 -6.71 6.94 46.69
CA ASP A 455 -6.03 8.21 46.45
C ASP A 455 -4.92 8.09 45.39
N ASN A 456 -4.33 6.91 45.21
CA ASN A 456 -3.29 6.65 44.22
C ASN A 456 -3.86 6.47 42.80
N ARG A 457 -4.28 7.59 42.18
CA ARG A 457 -4.88 7.60 40.83
C ARG A 457 -3.95 7.06 39.75
N ILE A 458 -2.65 7.37 39.81
CA ILE A 458 -1.67 6.84 38.84
C ILE A 458 -1.58 5.32 38.95
N GLY A 459 -1.50 4.79 40.17
CA GLY A 459 -1.52 3.35 40.43
C GLY A 459 -2.78 2.69 39.88
N GLN A 460 -3.95 3.30 40.11
CA GLN A 460 -5.23 2.79 39.59
C GLN A 460 -5.22 2.69 38.06
N VAL A 461 -4.82 3.75 37.35
CA VAL A 461 -4.74 3.73 35.88
C VAL A 461 -3.76 2.66 35.39
N ARG A 462 -2.60 2.51 36.05
CA ARG A 462 -1.58 1.52 35.68
C ARG A 462 -2.03 0.08 35.91
N GLU A 463 -2.77 -0.20 36.98
CA GLU A 463 -3.34 -1.54 37.18
C GLU A 463 -4.40 -1.91 36.14
N LEU A 464 -5.29 -0.97 35.81
CA LEU A 464 -6.31 -1.18 34.77
C LEU A 464 -5.66 -1.36 33.39
N GLU A 465 -4.65 -0.55 33.06
CA GLU A 465 -3.84 -0.71 31.84
C GLU A 465 -3.18 -2.09 31.82
N ARG A 466 -2.52 -2.49 32.92
CA ARG A 466 -1.85 -3.78 33.02
C ARG A 466 -2.82 -4.93 32.85
N TYR A 467 -4.00 -4.89 33.47
CA TYR A 467 -5.03 -5.92 33.31
C TYR A 467 -5.37 -6.16 31.82
N LEU A 468 -5.62 -5.09 31.07
CA LEU A 468 -5.94 -5.20 29.64
C LEU A 468 -4.74 -5.62 28.78
N ARG A 469 -3.51 -5.35 29.23
CA ARG A 469 -2.28 -5.64 28.49
C ARG A 469 -1.69 -7.03 28.74
N SER A 470 -1.72 -7.50 29.99
CA SER A 470 -0.98 -8.69 30.42
C SER A 470 -1.83 -9.95 30.60
N ASP A 471 -3.15 -9.82 30.65
CA ASP A 471 -4.04 -10.97 30.77
C ASP A 471 -4.11 -11.72 29.44
N GLU A 472 -3.70 -13.00 29.44
CA GLU A 472 -3.58 -13.87 28.27
C GLU A 472 -4.91 -14.06 27.53
N ARG A 473 -6.04 -13.74 28.17
CA ARG A 473 -7.37 -13.87 27.58
C ARG A 473 -7.63 -12.76 26.56
N PHE A 474 -6.87 -11.66 26.59
CA PHE A 474 -6.97 -10.58 25.61
C PHE A 474 -6.05 -10.81 24.41
N THR A 475 -6.57 -10.64 23.20
CA THR A 475 -5.82 -10.80 21.96
C THR A 475 -5.95 -9.57 21.06
N TYR A 476 -4.81 -9.04 20.61
CA TYR A 476 -4.81 -7.97 19.61
C TYR A 476 -5.03 -8.53 18.20
N SER A 477 -6.04 -8.06 17.47
CA SER A 477 -6.35 -8.52 16.11
C SER A 477 -6.94 -7.42 15.23
N LEU A 478 -6.49 -7.38 13.96
CA LEU A 478 -7.02 -6.53 12.90
C LEU A 478 -8.11 -7.24 12.05
N ASP A 479 -8.41 -8.50 12.34
CA ASP A 479 -9.44 -9.29 11.65
C ASP A 479 -10.76 -9.26 12.44
N LEU A 480 -11.57 -8.24 12.15
CA LEU A 480 -12.85 -8.00 12.82
C LEU A 480 -13.99 -8.89 12.31
N GLU A 481 -13.86 -9.58 11.17
CA GLU A 481 -14.92 -10.46 10.66
C GLU A 481 -15.18 -11.62 11.62
N LYS A 482 -14.10 -12.17 12.21
CA LYS A 482 -14.20 -13.22 13.23
C LYS A 482 -14.83 -12.74 14.53
N ILE A 483 -14.67 -11.45 14.85
CA ILE A 483 -15.27 -10.82 16.05
C ILE A 483 -16.76 -10.55 15.81
N ARG A 484 -17.12 -10.06 14.62
CA ARG A 484 -18.51 -9.74 14.26
C ARG A 484 -19.46 -10.92 14.43
N LEU A 485 -18.98 -12.14 14.16
CA LEU A 485 -19.76 -13.37 14.32
C LEU A 485 -19.99 -13.79 15.79
N LYS A 486 -19.18 -13.28 16.72
CA LYS A 486 -19.27 -13.59 18.17
C LYS A 486 -19.96 -12.47 18.96
N ARG A 487 -20.39 -11.40 18.30
CA ARG A 487 -20.92 -10.18 18.93
C ARG A 487 -22.29 -10.42 19.56
N ASP A 488 -22.44 -10.13 20.84
CA ASP A 488 -23.75 -10.08 21.51
C ASP A 488 -24.43 -8.71 21.30
N LEU A 489 -25.36 -8.63 20.35
CA LEU A 489 -26.07 -7.38 20.03
C LEU A 489 -26.88 -6.79 21.21
N GLY A 490 -27.18 -7.57 22.24
CA GLY A 490 -27.87 -7.10 23.44
C GLY A 490 -26.96 -6.37 24.44
N ARG A 491 -25.64 -6.49 24.30
CA ARG A 491 -24.64 -5.91 25.19
C ARG A 491 -23.94 -4.71 24.56
N ASP A 492 -23.35 -3.83 25.36
CA ASP A 492 -22.45 -2.80 24.85
C ASP A 492 -21.23 -3.42 24.13
N PRO A 493 -20.74 -2.86 23.01
CA PRO A 493 -19.56 -3.41 22.32
C PRO A 493 -18.30 -3.50 23.18
N ILE A 494 -18.12 -2.59 24.14
CA ILE A 494 -16.95 -2.59 25.01
C ILE A 494 -17.09 -3.63 26.12
N GLU A 495 -18.28 -3.78 26.70
CA GLU A 495 -18.52 -4.89 27.64
C GLU A 495 -18.43 -6.25 26.96
N ASP A 496 -18.99 -6.40 25.77
CA ASP A 496 -18.89 -7.64 24.99
C ASP A 496 -17.43 -7.97 24.64
N PHE A 497 -16.62 -6.96 24.34
CA PHE A 497 -15.18 -7.13 24.20
C PHE A 497 -14.54 -7.62 25.50
N VAL A 498 -14.79 -6.97 26.64
CA VAL A 498 -14.12 -7.31 27.90
C VAL A 498 -14.55 -8.69 28.45
N PHE A 499 -15.82 -9.05 28.30
CA PHE A 499 -16.39 -10.24 28.93
C PHE A 499 -16.49 -11.45 28.01
N ASN A 500 -16.79 -11.26 26.72
CA ASN A 500 -17.15 -12.37 25.82
C ASN A 500 -16.02 -12.70 24.85
N HIS A 501 -15.68 -11.80 23.91
CA HIS A 501 -14.75 -12.17 22.82
C HIS A 501 -13.28 -11.81 23.08
N ARG A 502 -12.99 -10.80 23.91
CA ARG A 502 -11.63 -10.35 24.35
C ARG A 502 -10.59 -10.17 23.25
N THR A 503 -11.06 -10.02 22.03
CA THR A 503 -10.23 -9.88 20.83
C THR A 503 -10.60 -8.58 20.15
N GLY A 504 -9.65 -7.69 19.90
CA GLY A 504 -9.91 -6.38 19.30
C GLY A 504 -8.63 -5.67 18.88
N HIS A 505 -8.74 -4.46 18.31
CA HIS A 505 -7.60 -3.58 18.04
C HIS A 505 -7.63 -2.37 18.98
N CYS A 506 -6.71 -1.42 18.78
CA CYS A 506 -6.45 -0.30 19.69
C CYS A 506 -7.70 0.46 20.17
N GLU A 507 -8.72 0.66 19.32
CA GLU A 507 -9.97 1.34 19.72
C GLU A 507 -10.69 0.62 20.86
N TYR A 508 -10.77 -0.71 20.82
CA TYR A 508 -11.46 -1.49 21.86
C TYR A 508 -10.72 -1.41 23.20
N PHE A 509 -9.39 -1.58 23.16
CA PHE A 509 -8.54 -1.47 24.36
C PHE A 509 -8.57 -0.06 24.96
N ALA A 510 -8.40 0.98 24.12
CA ALA A 510 -8.45 2.37 24.58
C ALA A 510 -9.83 2.74 25.14
N SER A 511 -10.90 2.31 24.47
CA SER A 511 -12.28 2.55 24.95
C SER A 511 -12.55 1.87 26.29
N ALA A 512 -12.15 0.59 26.42
CA ALA A 512 -12.29 -0.16 27.66
C ALA A 512 -11.53 0.50 28.80
N LEU A 513 -10.26 0.86 28.59
CA LEU A 513 -9.45 1.52 29.60
C LEU A 513 -10.02 2.88 30.00
N ALA A 514 -10.41 3.71 29.03
CA ALA A 514 -11.01 5.02 29.30
C ALA A 514 -12.30 4.88 30.13
N LEU A 515 -13.19 3.95 29.78
CA LEU A 515 -14.44 3.73 30.51
C LEU A 515 -14.21 3.09 31.89
N MET A 516 -13.23 2.19 32.03
CA MET A 516 -12.82 1.66 33.34
C MET A 516 -12.32 2.78 34.24
N CYS A 517 -11.44 3.68 33.76
CA CYS A 517 -10.98 4.85 34.51
C CYS A 517 -12.15 5.74 34.95
N ARG A 518 -13.05 6.08 34.03
CA ARG A 518 -14.24 6.91 34.32
C ARG A 518 -15.15 6.29 35.37
N SER A 519 -15.30 4.96 35.34
CA SER A 519 -16.11 4.22 36.32
C SER A 519 -15.60 4.35 37.77
N GLN A 520 -14.30 4.63 37.93
CA GLN A 520 -13.61 4.83 39.22
C GLN A 520 -13.42 6.32 39.56
N GLY A 521 -14.09 7.21 38.83
CA GLY A 521 -14.04 8.66 39.03
C GLY A 521 -12.78 9.34 38.49
N ILE A 522 -11.97 8.65 37.69
CA ILE A 522 -10.79 9.23 37.03
C ILE A 522 -11.25 9.81 35.68
N PRO A 523 -11.18 11.14 35.47
CA PRO A 523 -11.55 11.72 34.19
C PRO A 523 -10.60 11.21 33.10
N ALA A 524 -11.14 10.62 32.04
CA ALA A 524 -10.35 10.02 30.98
C ALA A 524 -10.98 10.24 29.60
N ARG A 525 -10.19 10.17 28.53
CA ARG A 525 -10.68 10.28 27.15
C ARG A 525 -9.84 9.45 26.19
N VAL A 526 -10.40 9.17 25.02
CA VAL A 526 -9.69 8.46 23.96
C VAL A 526 -9.02 9.47 23.05
N VAL A 527 -7.76 9.25 22.73
CA VAL A 527 -7.00 10.05 21.76
C VAL A 527 -6.62 9.17 20.59
N VAL A 528 -6.64 9.76 19.41
CA VAL A 528 -6.49 9.09 18.14
C VAL A 528 -5.48 9.84 17.30
N GLY A 529 -4.51 9.13 16.76
CA GLY A 529 -3.42 9.69 15.98
C GLY A 529 -2.52 8.59 15.44
N TYR A 530 -1.21 8.80 15.49
CA TYR A 530 -0.22 7.80 15.08
C TYR A 530 0.74 7.47 16.22
N LYS A 531 1.25 6.24 16.21
CA LYS A 531 2.27 5.79 17.17
C LYS A 531 3.42 5.10 16.45
N GLY A 532 4.65 5.51 16.73
CA GLY A 532 5.86 4.89 16.18
C GLY A 532 6.32 5.54 14.88
N GLY A 533 6.49 4.73 13.84
CA GLY A 533 7.13 5.12 12.58
C GLY A 533 8.52 4.51 12.39
N GLU A 534 8.94 4.45 11.14
CA GLU A 534 10.21 3.88 10.70
C GLU A 534 11.27 4.98 10.59
N PHE A 535 12.34 4.90 11.38
CA PHE A 535 13.43 5.88 11.32
C PHE A 535 14.29 5.68 10.07
N ASN A 536 14.49 6.74 9.30
CA ASN A 536 15.39 6.78 8.15
C ASN A 536 16.73 7.41 8.57
N PRO A 537 17.82 6.63 8.74
CA PRO A 537 19.11 7.15 9.20
C PRO A 537 19.80 8.05 8.17
N THR A 538 19.53 7.87 6.87
CA THR A 538 20.12 8.68 5.80
C THR A 538 19.50 10.08 5.76
N GLY A 539 18.18 10.16 5.98
CA GLY A 539 17.43 11.40 5.95
C GLY A 539 17.23 12.07 7.31
N GLN A 540 17.53 11.37 8.41
CA GLN A 540 17.31 11.82 9.80
C GLN A 540 15.85 12.22 10.07
N PHE A 541 14.91 11.39 9.62
CA PHE A 541 13.47 11.58 9.84
C PHE A 541 12.74 10.26 10.07
N TYR A 542 11.60 10.31 10.76
CA TYR A 542 10.67 9.20 10.91
C TYR A 542 9.64 9.22 9.78
N SER A 543 9.39 8.06 9.18
CA SER A 543 8.28 7.84 8.23
C SER A 543 7.13 7.16 8.95
N ILE A 544 5.97 7.81 8.95
CA ILE A 544 4.75 7.30 9.58
C ILE A 544 3.78 6.91 8.48
N ARG A 545 3.23 5.69 8.59
CA ARG A 545 2.29 5.08 7.65
C ARG A 545 0.87 5.10 8.19
N GLN A 546 -0.11 4.87 7.32
CA GLN A 546 -1.50 4.66 7.76
C GLN A 546 -1.62 3.48 8.74
N SER A 547 -0.82 2.44 8.56
CA SER A 547 -0.74 1.26 9.43
C SER A 547 -0.29 1.59 10.86
N ASP A 548 0.39 2.71 11.07
CA ASP A 548 0.82 3.22 12.39
C ASP A 548 -0.31 3.97 13.14
N ALA A 549 -1.52 4.06 12.57
CA ALA A 549 -2.65 4.69 13.23
C ALA A 549 -2.91 4.01 14.58
N HIS A 550 -3.20 4.80 15.61
CA HIS A 550 -3.33 4.29 16.96
C HIS A 550 -4.36 5.07 17.77
N ALA A 551 -4.94 4.38 18.74
CA ALA A 551 -5.81 4.96 19.76
C ALA A 551 -5.25 4.65 21.15
N TRP A 552 -5.19 5.66 22.02
CA TRP A 552 -4.73 5.53 23.40
C TRP A 552 -5.63 6.34 24.34
N VAL A 553 -5.29 6.33 25.64
CA VAL A 553 -6.07 6.99 26.69
C VAL A 553 -5.26 8.11 27.31
N GLU A 554 -5.91 9.26 27.53
CA GLU A 554 -5.43 10.29 28.44
C GLU A 554 -6.31 10.30 29.68
N ALA A 555 -5.69 10.29 30.86
CA ALA A 555 -6.35 10.49 32.13
C ALA A 555 -5.92 11.82 32.74
N TYR A 556 -6.86 12.56 33.30
CA TYR A 556 -6.58 13.81 34.00
C TYR A 556 -6.32 13.55 35.47
N LEU A 557 -5.29 14.22 35.97
CA LEU A 557 -4.87 14.18 37.36
C LEU A 557 -4.87 15.61 37.89
N GLU A 558 -5.34 15.79 39.11
CA GLU A 558 -5.13 17.03 39.85
C GLU A 558 -3.65 17.12 40.30
N PRO A 559 -3.07 18.32 40.44
CA PRO A 559 -1.68 18.46 40.90
C PRO A 559 -1.39 17.73 42.22
N THR A 560 -2.36 17.72 43.14
CA THR A 560 -2.27 17.02 44.45
C THR A 560 -2.22 15.50 44.33
N GLN A 561 -2.52 14.93 43.16
CA GLN A 561 -2.48 13.49 42.89
C GLN A 561 -1.16 13.04 42.25
N LEU A 562 -0.26 13.98 41.95
CA LEU A 562 1.08 13.68 41.48
C LEU A 562 2.00 13.33 42.67
N PRO A 563 3.02 12.47 42.47
CA PRO A 563 4.08 12.27 43.46
C PRO A 563 4.72 13.60 43.87
N GLU A 564 5.11 13.77 45.14
CA GLU A 564 5.69 15.03 45.66
C GLU A 564 6.87 15.54 44.82
N GLU A 565 7.72 14.62 44.36
CA GLU A 565 8.84 14.90 43.47
C GLU A 565 8.41 15.59 42.16
N MET A 566 7.26 15.19 41.60
CA MET A 566 6.70 15.74 40.37
C MET A 566 5.89 17.01 40.60
N GLN A 567 5.35 17.24 41.80
CA GLN A 567 4.58 18.47 42.09
C GLN A 567 5.44 19.73 41.93
N SER A 568 6.72 19.65 42.28
CA SER A 568 7.67 20.76 42.10
C SER A 568 7.97 21.07 40.63
N ALA A 569 7.88 20.06 39.75
CA ALA A 569 8.09 20.20 38.30
C ALA A 569 6.83 20.69 37.56
N TYR A 570 5.65 20.64 38.21
CA TYR A 570 4.37 21.03 37.63
C TYR A 570 3.60 21.97 38.57
N PRO A 571 4.03 23.23 38.75
CA PRO A 571 3.37 24.18 39.63
C PRO A 571 2.10 24.74 38.99
N GLY A 572 0.95 24.09 39.24
CA GLY A 572 -0.39 24.64 38.96
C GLY A 572 -1.14 23.97 37.84
#